data_AF-A0A1H8U8L0-F1
#
_entry.id   AF-A0A1H8U8L0-F1
#
_cell.length_a   1.000
_cell.length_b   1.000
_cell.length_c   1.000
_cell.angle_alpha   90.00
_cell.angle_beta   90.00
_cell.angle_gamma   90.00
#
_symmetry.space_group_name_H-M   'P 1'
#
loop_
_entity.id
_entity.type
_entity.pdbx_description
1 polymer ?
#
loop_
_entity_poly.entity_id
_entity_poly.type
_entity_poly.pdbx_seq_one_letter_code
_entity_poly.pdbx_strand_id
1 'polypeptide(L)'
;MEMKKYIEDGAKKAGNNKALAKFLNQSETILSDVKAGKKGLNDAACIKLADLIEVNPLYVIAASNLVTEKDEEKRKIFKSCFTRAASVAVAALIFAGSSMTSSPAQAQSQKTGVNSIYIM
;
A
#
# COMPACT_ATOMS: atom_id res chain seq x y z
N MET A 1 7.59 20.51 1.62
CA MET A 1 7.58 19.76 2.90
C MET A 1 7.46 18.26 2.66
N GLU A 2 6.56 17.79 1.78
CA GLU A 2 6.48 16.36 1.43
C GLU A 2 7.74 15.80 0.73
N MET A 3 8.29 16.52 -0.26
CA MET A 3 9.43 15.98 -1.03
C MET A 3 10.68 15.75 -0.18
N LYS A 4 10.99 16.68 0.73
CA LYS A 4 12.11 16.53 1.67
C LYS A 4 11.96 15.28 2.52
N LYS A 5 10.75 15.03 3.04
CA LYS A 5 10.43 13.84 3.83
C LYS A 5 10.62 12.56 3.03
N TYR A 6 10.13 12.50 1.79
CA TYR A 6 10.35 11.33 0.92
C TYR A 6 11.83 11.04 0.68
N ILE A 7 12.66 12.09 0.47
CA ILE A 7 14.11 11.91 0.33
C ILE A 7 14.73 11.42 1.63
N GLU A 8 14.32 11.93 2.79
CA GLU A 8 14.83 11.49 4.10
C GLU A 8 14.45 10.04 4.40
N ASP A 9 13.21 9.64 4.15
CA ASP A 9 12.74 8.27 4.36
C ASP A 9 13.39 7.30 3.36
N GLY A 10 13.59 7.74 2.11
CA GLY A 10 14.37 7.00 1.12
C GLY A 10 15.83 6.83 1.55
N ALA A 11 16.44 7.88 2.13
CA ALA A 11 17.82 7.83 2.59
C ALA A 11 17.97 6.90 3.80
N LYS A 12 16.98 6.85 4.70
CA LYS A 12 16.93 5.87 5.80
C LYS A 12 16.86 4.44 5.26
N LYS A 13 15.94 4.16 4.32
CA LYS A 13 15.80 2.81 3.72
C LYS A 13 17.03 2.39 2.89
N ALA A 14 17.65 3.33 2.17
CA ALA A 14 18.88 3.07 1.40
C ALA A 14 20.17 3.04 2.27
N GLY A 15 20.09 3.43 3.55
CA GLY A 15 21.19 3.49 4.50
C GLY A 15 21.87 4.86 4.62
N ASN A 16 21.97 5.64 3.54
CA ASN A 16 22.41 7.05 3.58
C ASN A 16 22.06 7.79 2.27
N ASN A 17 22.32 9.12 2.23
CA ASN A 17 22.07 9.96 1.05
C ASN A 17 22.87 9.52 -0.20
N LYS A 18 24.12 9.05 -0.02
CA LYS A 18 24.98 8.60 -1.12
C LYS A 18 24.45 7.32 -1.76
N ALA A 19 24.01 6.37 -0.94
CA ALA A 19 23.38 5.14 -1.39
C ALA A 19 22.05 5.41 -2.10
N LEU A 20 21.23 6.32 -1.57
CA LEU A 20 20.01 6.76 -2.23
C LEU A 20 20.29 7.41 -3.59
N ALA A 21 21.26 8.31 -3.67
CA ALA A 21 21.63 8.99 -4.91
C ALA A 21 22.02 7.97 -6.00
N LYS A 22 22.85 6.97 -5.62
CA LYS A 22 23.22 5.87 -6.51
C LYS A 22 22.01 5.04 -6.95
N PHE A 23 21.11 4.69 -6.03
CA PHE A 23 19.89 3.93 -6.32
C PHE A 23 18.97 4.67 -7.31
N LEU A 24 18.80 5.98 -7.12
CA LEU A 24 17.98 6.84 -7.98
C LEU A 24 18.68 7.22 -9.29
N ASN A 25 19.95 6.85 -9.48
CA ASN A 25 20.80 7.29 -10.58
C ASN A 25 20.85 8.83 -10.69
N GLN A 26 21.07 9.50 -9.55
CA GLN A 26 21.18 10.95 -9.42
C GLN A 26 22.47 11.33 -8.67
N SER A 27 22.88 12.60 -8.73
CA SER A 27 23.97 13.09 -7.89
C SER A 27 23.49 13.46 -6.48
N GLU A 28 24.39 13.40 -5.50
CA GLU A 28 24.10 13.83 -4.12
C GLU A 28 23.74 15.32 -4.04
N THR A 29 24.31 16.13 -4.94
CA THR A 29 23.97 17.56 -5.09
C THR A 29 22.52 17.74 -5.50
N ILE A 30 22.02 16.95 -6.48
CA ILE A 30 20.61 17.00 -6.88
C ILE A 30 19.71 16.67 -5.70
N LEU A 31 20.02 15.63 -4.90
CA LEU A 31 19.22 15.31 -3.71
C LEU A 31 19.22 16.45 -2.69
N SER A 32 20.34 17.16 -2.54
CA SER A 32 20.46 18.31 -1.65
C SER A 32 19.63 19.50 -2.14
N ASP A 33 19.66 19.79 -3.44
CA ASP A 33 18.85 20.85 -4.05
C ASP A 33 17.35 20.54 -3.99
N VAL A 34 16.96 19.28 -4.17
CA VAL A 34 15.57 18.83 -4.00
C VAL A 34 15.10 19.02 -2.56
N LYS A 35 15.91 18.63 -1.56
CA LYS A 35 15.60 18.86 -0.13
C LYS A 35 15.49 20.34 0.21
N ALA A 36 16.30 21.19 -0.43
CA ALA A 36 16.27 22.63 -0.28
C ALA A 36 15.13 23.31 -1.05
N GLY A 37 14.35 22.54 -1.82
CA GLY A 37 13.23 23.06 -2.60
C GLY A 37 13.65 23.88 -3.82
N LYS A 38 14.88 23.72 -4.31
CA LYS A 38 15.41 24.46 -5.46
C LYS A 38 15.04 23.82 -6.80
N LYS A 39 14.81 22.50 -6.82
CA LYS A 39 14.47 21.72 -8.01
C LYS A 39 13.62 20.51 -7.66
N GLY A 40 12.79 20.07 -8.61
CA GLY A 40 12.15 18.74 -8.58
C GLY A 40 13.09 17.62 -9.04
N LEU A 41 12.75 16.40 -8.64
CA LEU A 41 13.29 15.15 -9.13
C LEU A 41 12.55 14.72 -10.42
N ASN A 42 13.23 14.04 -11.35
CA ASN A 42 12.57 13.49 -12.54
C ASN A 42 11.58 12.36 -12.18
N ASP A 43 10.62 12.09 -13.07
CA ASP A 43 9.54 11.12 -12.79
C ASP A 43 10.05 9.70 -12.56
N ALA A 44 11.04 9.25 -13.33
CA ALA A 44 11.64 7.92 -13.18
C ALA A 44 12.27 7.72 -11.78
N ALA A 45 12.97 8.72 -11.26
CA ALA A 45 13.52 8.68 -9.92
C ALA A 45 12.44 8.88 -8.85
N CYS A 46 11.36 9.62 -9.13
CA CYS A 46 10.20 9.67 -8.23
C CYS A 46 9.53 8.30 -8.07
N ILE A 47 9.36 7.55 -9.16
CA ILE A 47 8.77 6.19 -9.15
C ILE A 47 9.67 5.25 -8.34
N LYS A 48 10.99 5.23 -8.64
CA LYS A 48 11.95 4.43 -7.87
C LYS A 48 11.94 4.76 -6.38
N LEU A 49 11.88 6.06 -6.04
CA LEU A 49 11.82 6.51 -4.66
C LEU A 49 10.53 6.03 -3.99
N ALA A 50 9.40 6.12 -4.69
CA ALA A 50 8.11 5.68 -4.21
C ALA A 50 8.07 4.18 -3.93
N ASP A 51 8.61 3.36 -4.84
CA ASP A 51 8.73 1.92 -4.66
C ASP A 51 9.61 1.58 -3.45
N LEU A 52 10.74 2.29 -3.29
CA LEU A 52 11.62 2.09 -2.15
C LEU A 52 10.90 2.38 -0.83
N ILE A 53 10.16 3.47 -0.73
CA ILE A 53 9.49 3.90 0.51
C ILE A 53 8.04 3.41 0.65
N GLU A 54 7.57 2.57 -0.27
CA GLU A 54 6.24 1.95 -0.29
C GLU A 54 5.09 2.98 -0.21
N VAL A 55 5.18 4.05 -1.00
CA VAL A 55 4.12 5.07 -1.13
C VAL A 55 3.62 5.14 -2.57
N ASN A 56 2.45 5.75 -2.76
CA ASN A 56 1.91 5.94 -4.11
C ASN A 56 2.87 6.81 -4.96
N PRO A 57 3.31 6.35 -6.15
CA PRO A 57 4.23 7.11 -7.00
C PRO A 57 3.69 8.47 -7.44
N LEU A 58 2.37 8.63 -7.60
CA LEU A 58 1.76 9.92 -7.88
C LEU A 58 2.01 10.95 -6.78
N TYR A 59 2.19 10.51 -5.53
CA TYR A 59 2.43 11.43 -4.41
C TYR A 59 3.83 11.99 -4.46
N VAL A 60 4.81 11.16 -4.81
CA VAL A 60 6.20 11.60 -4.94
C VAL A 60 6.37 12.50 -6.15
N ILE A 61 5.75 12.16 -7.29
CA ILE A 61 5.75 13.00 -8.50
C ILE A 61 5.07 14.35 -8.23
N ALA A 62 3.87 14.35 -7.62
CA ALA A 62 3.16 15.58 -7.29
C ALA A 62 3.97 16.45 -6.30
N ALA A 63 4.58 15.83 -5.29
CA ALA A 63 5.43 16.55 -4.34
C ALA A 63 6.66 17.15 -5.03
N SER A 64 7.28 16.41 -5.96
CA SER A 64 8.43 16.87 -6.75
C SER A 64 8.09 18.09 -7.61
N ASN A 65 6.98 18.04 -8.35
CA ASN A 65 6.55 19.14 -9.22
C ASN A 65 6.12 20.38 -8.40
N LEU A 66 5.49 20.18 -7.25
CA LEU A 66 5.10 21.27 -6.35
C LEU A 66 6.27 22.09 -5.81
N VAL A 67 7.50 21.55 -5.84
CA VAL A 67 8.69 22.27 -5.37
C VAL A 67 8.94 23.53 -6.20
N THR A 68 8.81 23.44 -7.51
CA THR A 68 9.18 24.52 -8.43
C THR A 68 8.00 25.14 -9.17
N GLU A 69 6.81 24.53 -9.11
CA GLU A 69 5.63 25.05 -9.80
C GLU A 69 5.14 26.37 -9.18
N LYS A 70 4.96 27.37 -10.05
CA LYS A 70 4.52 28.73 -9.68
C LYS A 70 3.09 28.99 -10.09
N ASP A 71 2.58 28.25 -11.07
CA ASP A 71 1.21 28.37 -11.55
C ASP A 71 0.23 27.80 -10.51
N GLU A 72 -0.64 28.65 -9.98
CA GLU A 72 -1.55 28.26 -8.90
C GLU A 72 -2.60 27.22 -9.32
N GLU A 73 -3.00 27.17 -10.60
CA GLU A 73 -3.92 26.14 -11.08
C GLU A 73 -3.24 24.77 -11.12
N LYS A 74 -2.02 24.70 -11.64
CA LYS A 74 -1.22 23.47 -11.62
C LYS A 74 -0.90 23.02 -10.20
N ARG A 75 -0.59 23.95 -9.30
CA ARG A 75 -0.39 23.63 -7.88
C ARG A 75 -1.65 23.04 -7.24
N LYS A 76 -2.85 23.54 -7.58
CA LYS A 76 -4.11 22.92 -7.11
C LYS A 76 -4.27 21.49 -7.62
N ILE A 77 -3.95 21.24 -8.89
CA ILE A 77 -3.97 19.88 -9.47
C ILE A 77 -3.05 18.96 -8.68
N PHE A 78 -1.78 19.33 -8.47
CA PHE A 78 -0.84 18.49 -7.73
C PHE A 78 -1.22 18.30 -6.26
N LYS A 79 -1.74 19.35 -5.59
CA LYS A 79 -2.25 19.23 -4.22
C LYS A 79 -3.43 18.26 -4.13
N SER A 80 -4.28 18.19 -5.16
CA SER A 80 -5.42 17.27 -5.18
C SER A 80 -5.01 15.79 -5.15
N CYS A 81 -3.81 15.46 -5.64
CA CYS A 81 -3.29 14.09 -5.63
C CYS A 81 -3.24 13.51 -4.21
N PHE A 82 -2.85 14.28 -3.20
CA PHE A 82 -2.72 13.79 -1.81
C PHE A 82 -4.06 13.44 -1.14
N THR A 83 -5.18 13.91 -1.68
CA THR A 83 -6.52 13.69 -1.07
C THR A 83 -7.27 12.50 -1.68
N ARG A 84 -6.84 11.98 -2.83
CA ARG A 84 -7.62 11.02 -3.62
C ARG A 84 -7.42 9.53 -3.28
N ALA A 85 -6.45 9.11 -2.45
CA ALA A 85 -6.10 7.68 -2.34
C ALA A 85 -6.76 6.88 -1.20
N ALA A 86 -7.93 7.28 -0.70
CA ALA A 86 -8.63 6.51 0.33
C ALA A 86 -9.55 5.39 -0.20
N SER A 87 -9.50 5.01 -1.49
CA SER A 87 -10.39 4.00 -2.07
C SER A 87 -9.64 2.81 -2.69
N VAL A 88 -8.98 2.01 -1.86
CA VAL A 88 -8.71 0.60 -2.20
C VAL A 88 -9.23 -0.23 -1.03
N ALA A 89 -10.54 -0.46 -1.03
CA ALA A 89 -11.13 -1.46 -0.15
C ALA A 89 -10.66 -2.84 -0.63
N VAL A 90 -9.96 -3.55 0.25
CA VAL A 90 -9.50 -4.92 0.07
C VAL A 90 -10.72 -5.84 -0.08
N ALA A 91 -11.03 -6.24 -1.31
CA ALA A 91 -11.94 -7.35 -1.58
C ALA A 91 -11.14 -8.65 -1.62
N ALA A 92 -10.73 -9.16 -0.46
CA ALA A 92 -10.07 -10.47 -0.37
C ALA A 92 -10.48 -11.21 0.92
N LEU A 93 -11.74 -11.65 0.96
CA LEU A 93 -12.20 -12.73 1.86
C LEU A 93 -13.19 -13.61 1.09
N ILE A 94 -12.71 -14.42 0.14
CA ILE A 94 -13.49 -15.55 -0.38
C ILE A 94 -13.12 -16.77 0.49
N PHE A 95 -13.93 -16.97 1.51
CA PHE A 95 -14.26 -18.22 2.21
C PHE A 95 -13.39 -19.46 1.90
N ALA A 96 -12.39 -19.72 2.73
CA ALA A 96 -11.83 -21.05 2.93
C ALA A 96 -12.29 -21.56 4.31
N GLY A 97 -13.27 -22.47 4.34
CA GLY A 97 -13.70 -23.07 5.62
C GLY A 97 -15.07 -23.73 5.60
N SER A 98 -15.22 -24.84 4.86
CA SER A 98 -16.33 -25.79 5.08
C SER A 98 -15.87 -27.21 4.76
N SER A 99 -14.96 -27.73 5.57
CA SER A 99 -14.72 -29.17 5.69
C SER A 99 -14.87 -29.56 7.16
N MET A 100 -16.12 -29.53 7.64
CA MET A 100 -16.48 -30.26 8.85
C MET A 100 -16.50 -31.75 8.51
N THR A 101 -15.36 -32.40 8.74
CA THR A 101 -15.27 -33.85 8.82
C THR A 101 -16.02 -34.31 10.07
N SER A 102 -17.10 -35.06 9.91
CA SER A 102 -17.83 -35.67 11.02
C SER A 102 -16.98 -36.80 11.61
N SER A 103 -16.58 -36.66 12.88
CA SER A 103 -15.91 -37.68 13.69
C SER A 103 -16.63 -39.05 13.67
N PRO A 104 -15.90 -40.18 13.78
CA PRO A 104 -16.50 -41.51 13.77
C PRO A 104 -17.07 -41.82 15.16
N ALA A 105 -18.39 -41.88 15.29
CA ALA A 105 -19.01 -42.46 16.47
C ALA A 105 -19.15 -43.98 16.28
N GLN A 106 -18.30 -44.76 16.94
CA GLN A 106 -18.51 -46.18 17.16
C GLN A 106 -19.52 -46.40 18.30
N ALA A 107 -20.38 -47.40 18.07
CA ALA A 107 -20.96 -48.36 19.02
C ALA A 107 -22.23 -48.01 19.83
N GLN A 108 -23.25 -48.85 19.53
CA GLN A 108 -24.18 -49.56 20.44
C GLN A 108 -25.56 -48.95 20.81
N SER A 109 -26.57 -49.57 20.19
CA SER A 109 -27.66 -50.36 20.83
C SER A 109 -28.71 -49.63 21.68
N GLN A 110 -29.98 -49.66 21.25
CA GLN A 110 -30.99 -50.59 21.78
C GLN A 110 -32.39 -50.36 21.17
N LYS A 111 -33.02 -51.50 20.86
CA LYS A 111 -34.46 -51.87 20.85
C LYS A 111 -35.48 -50.75 21.11
N THR A 112 -36.62 -50.77 20.39
CA THR A 112 -37.92 -51.20 20.95
C THR A 112 -38.91 -51.45 19.81
N GLY A 113 -39.60 -52.59 19.84
CA GLY A 113 -40.69 -52.92 18.92
C GLY A 113 -41.95 -52.13 19.22
N VAL A 114 -42.76 -51.89 18.19
CA VAL A 114 -44.08 -51.26 18.36
C VAL A 114 -45.14 -52.29 17.95
N ASN A 115 -45.80 -52.85 18.96
CA ASN A 115 -47.10 -53.50 18.83
C ASN A 115 -48.15 -52.44 18.45
N SER A 116 -48.75 -52.58 17.28
CA SER A 116 -49.93 -51.81 16.90
C SER A 116 -51.18 -52.59 17.32
N ILE A 117 -51.87 -52.09 18.36
CA ILE A 117 -53.16 -52.57 18.84
C ILE A 117 -54.24 -51.55 18.44
N TYR A 118 -55.20 -52.05 17.65
CA TYR A 118 -56.64 -51.74 17.53
C TYR A 118 -57.16 -50.30 17.60
N ILE A 119 -58.03 -49.96 16.62
CA ILE A 119 -59.29 -49.26 16.89
C ILE A 119 -60.42 -49.88 16.02
N MET A 120 -61.51 -50.24 16.73
CA MET A 120 -62.90 -50.61 16.38
C MET A 120 -63.33 -50.77 14.92
#